data_AF-A0A560CZA6-F1
#
_entry.id   AF-A0A560CZA6-F1
#
_cell.length_a   1.000
_cell.length_b   1.000
_cell.length_c   1.000
_cell.angle_alpha   90.00
_cell.angle_beta   90.00
_cell.angle_gamma   90.00
#
_symmetry.space_group_name_H-M   'P 1'
#
loop_
_entity.id
_entity.type
_entity.pdbx_description
1 polymer ?
#
loop_
_entity_poly.entity_id
_entity_poly.type
_entity_poly.pdbx_seq_one_letter_code
_entity_poly.pdbx_strand_id
1 'polypeptide(L)'
;MTTDSDDPQFEPTHASSPTDHALAELQLFGFRPLQDEPDPRRLPDSNSITGAIADIFDALVSALNDTRLEPDLEDLLWSTVNLLHRAANRIERELDANEQAQQRSQRDQNGSEVRSVELERLTAEGITLIERRNAMELFRDQAAENFEVHTGSPWRSRSGSVVNHRTLTAAMIDSRDFLAARRRAETEVMLPPGPKIALTGGLDFNDVKLVWDRLDKVRAKHPDMVLLHGGSPKAPN
;
A
#
# COMPACT_ATOMS: atom_id res chain seq x y z
N MET A 1 2.91 -35.67 47.28
CA MET A 1 3.87 -35.04 46.34
C MET A 1 3.74 -35.80 45.03
N THR A 2 2.93 -35.28 44.12
CA THR A 2 2.83 -35.61 42.68
C THR A 2 1.87 -34.57 42.09
N THR A 3 2.44 -33.50 41.59
CA THR A 3 1.85 -32.57 40.60
C THR A 3 1.78 -33.31 39.26
N ASP A 4 0.73 -33.13 38.46
CA ASP A 4 0.79 -32.75 37.03
C ASP A 4 -0.61 -32.80 36.39
N SER A 5 -0.73 -32.17 35.21
CA SER A 5 -1.87 -32.06 34.30
C SER A 5 -2.75 -30.82 34.45
N ASP A 6 -2.11 -29.65 34.32
CA ASP A 6 -2.67 -28.55 33.51
C ASP A 6 -2.39 -28.90 32.03
N ASP A 7 -3.44 -28.94 31.23
CA ASP A 7 -3.37 -29.21 29.78
C ASP A 7 -3.55 -27.86 29.04
N PRO A 8 -2.48 -27.20 28.57
CA PRO A 8 -2.62 -26.00 27.77
C PRO A 8 -3.04 -26.39 26.33
N GLN A 9 -4.15 -25.78 25.92
CA GLN A 9 -4.77 -25.89 24.60
C GLN A 9 -3.73 -25.84 23.48
N PHE A 10 -3.75 -26.87 22.64
CA PHE A 10 -3.01 -26.95 21.37
C PHE A 10 -3.45 -25.78 20.46
N GLU A 11 -2.64 -24.73 20.37
CA GLU A 11 -2.79 -23.69 19.36
C GLU A 11 -2.32 -24.27 18.01
N PRO A 12 -3.17 -24.35 16.97
CA PRO A 12 -2.74 -24.83 15.68
C PRO A 12 -1.73 -23.84 15.08
N THR A 13 -0.57 -24.34 14.68
CA THR A 13 0.44 -23.56 13.97
C THR A 13 -0.21 -22.96 12.71
N HIS A 14 -0.42 -21.65 12.71
CA HIS A 14 -0.94 -20.94 11.55
C HIS A 14 0.10 -21.03 10.43
N ALA A 15 -0.10 -21.97 9.50
CA ALA A 15 0.59 -21.96 8.23
C ALA A 15 0.26 -20.63 7.52
N SER A 16 1.30 -19.93 7.06
CA SER A 16 1.20 -18.65 6.38
C SER A 16 0.10 -18.68 5.31
N SER A 17 -0.76 -17.66 5.32
CA SER A 17 -1.83 -17.52 4.33
C SER A 17 -1.22 -17.43 2.92
N PRO A 18 -1.89 -17.92 1.87
CA PRO A 18 -1.51 -17.65 0.48
C PRO A 18 -1.35 -16.14 0.20
N THR A 19 -2.07 -15.29 0.95
CA THR A 19 -1.94 -13.83 0.92
C THR A 19 -0.65 -13.34 1.59
N ASP A 20 -0.20 -13.96 2.68
CA ASP A 20 1.10 -13.67 3.29
C ASP A 20 2.25 -14.14 2.39
N HIS A 21 2.08 -15.26 1.69
CA HIS A 21 3.03 -15.70 0.67
C HIS A 21 3.11 -14.73 -0.51
N ALA A 22 1.97 -14.27 -1.02
CA ALA A 22 1.95 -13.28 -2.09
C ALA A 22 2.53 -11.91 -1.63
N LEU A 23 2.26 -11.48 -0.39
CA LEU A 23 2.88 -10.27 0.16
C LEU A 23 4.39 -10.45 0.38
N ALA A 24 4.83 -11.62 0.84
CA ALA A 24 6.24 -11.95 1.02
C ALA A 24 6.98 -12.03 -0.32
N GLU A 25 6.36 -12.57 -1.37
CA GLU A 25 6.89 -12.60 -2.74
C GLU A 25 6.98 -11.19 -3.33
N LEU A 26 5.97 -10.33 -3.10
CA LEU A 26 6.02 -8.92 -3.50
C LEU A 26 7.08 -8.12 -2.72
N GLN A 27 7.38 -8.51 -1.48
CA GLN A 27 8.47 -7.94 -0.67
C GLN A 27 9.87 -8.46 -1.06
N LEU A 28 9.95 -9.56 -1.82
CA LEU A 28 11.22 -10.24 -2.12
C LEU A 28 11.91 -9.71 -3.39
N PHE A 29 11.17 -9.11 -4.33
CA PHE A 29 11.69 -8.75 -5.65
C PHE A 29 11.68 -7.24 -5.90
N GLY A 30 12.66 -6.54 -5.32
CA GLY A 30 13.01 -5.14 -5.66
C GLY A 30 14.21 -5.07 -6.62
N PHE A 31 14.06 -4.44 -7.79
CA PHE A 31 15.03 -4.33 -8.88
C PHE A 31 16.08 -3.21 -8.76
N ARG A 32 17.36 -3.45 -9.13
CA ARG A 32 18.39 -2.40 -9.28
C ARG A 32 18.96 -2.28 -10.71
N PRO A 33 19.44 -1.10 -11.14
CA PRO A 33 19.74 -0.80 -12.54
C PRO A 33 21.10 -1.28 -13.09
N LEU A 34 21.77 -2.30 -12.52
CA LEU A 34 23.10 -2.72 -13.03
C LEU A 34 23.43 -4.22 -13.07
N GLN A 35 22.55 -5.10 -12.65
CA GLN A 35 22.60 -6.54 -12.94
C GLN A 35 21.16 -7.01 -13.07
N ASP A 36 20.86 -7.92 -13.99
CA ASP A 36 19.51 -8.41 -14.29
C ASP A 36 18.85 -9.20 -13.13
N GLU A 37 19.31 -9.00 -11.89
CA GLU A 37 18.84 -9.64 -10.67
C GLU A 37 18.35 -8.61 -9.65
N PRO A 38 17.20 -8.85 -9.00
CA PRO A 38 16.70 -8.03 -7.89
C PRO A 38 17.74 -7.87 -6.78
N ASP A 39 17.90 -6.66 -6.22
CA ASP A 39 18.74 -6.47 -5.03
C ASP A 39 17.93 -6.86 -3.79
N PRO A 40 18.31 -7.94 -3.08
CA PRO A 40 17.53 -8.46 -1.96
C PRO A 40 17.65 -7.60 -0.69
N ARG A 41 18.50 -6.57 -0.70
CA ARG A 41 18.70 -5.71 0.48
C ARG A 41 17.48 -4.84 0.72
N ARG A 42 16.96 -4.92 1.94
CA ARG A 42 15.86 -4.08 2.41
C ARG A 42 16.28 -2.61 2.47
N LEU A 43 15.32 -1.74 2.21
CA LEU A 43 15.45 -0.33 2.55
C LEU A 43 15.51 -0.14 4.07
N PRO A 44 16.16 0.92 4.56
CA PRO A 44 16.15 1.24 5.97
C PRO A 44 14.71 1.48 6.45
N ASP A 45 14.37 0.95 7.63
CA ASP A 45 13.06 1.17 8.24
C ASP A 45 12.91 2.63 8.71
N SER A 46 11.68 3.04 8.99
CA SER A 46 11.38 4.44 9.33
C SER A 46 12.07 4.91 10.63
N ASN A 47 12.22 4.04 11.63
CA ASN A 47 12.86 4.41 12.90
C ASN A 47 14.36 4.58 12.72
N SER A 48 14.99 3.71 11.94
CA SER A 48 16.39 3.81 11.54
C SER A 48 16.67 5.12 10.79
N ILE A 49 15.76 5.53 9.90
CA ILE A 49 15.83 6.81 9.19
C ILE A 49 15.70 7.98 10.17
N THR A 50 14.71 7.93 11.07
CA THR A 50 14.48 8.97 12.08
C THR A 50 15.68 9.18 12.98
N GLY A 51 16.24 8.10 13.54
CA GLY A 51 17.43 8.16 14.38
C GLY A 51 18.64 8.72 13.63
N ALA A 52 18.90 8.22 12.41
CA ALA A 52 20.04 8.68 11.62
C ALA A 52 19.98 10.17 11.27
N ILE A 53 18.79 10.71 10.98
CA ILE A 53 18.63 12.15 10.73
C ILE A 53 18.82 12.96 12.01
N ALA A 54 18.25 12.51 13.13
CA ALA A 54 18.46 13.17 14.43
C ALA A 54 19.95 13.24 14.75
N ASP A 55 20.68 12.13 14.62
CA ASP A 55 22.13 12.07 14.86
C ASP A 55 22.92 13.05 13.98
N ILE A 56 22.56 13.19 12.70
CA ILE A 56 23.21 14.14 11.78
C ILE A 56 22.97 15.59 12.24
N PHE A 57 21.74 15.93 12.61
CA PHE A 57 21.39 17.28 13.05
C PHE A 57 22.03 17.60 14.40
N ASP A 58 21.97 16.68 15.36
CA ASP A 58 22.59 16.82 16.67
C ASP A 58 24.10 17.01 16.55
N ALA A 59 24.77 16.28 15.65
CA ALA A 59 26.20 16.46 15.41
C ALA A 59 26.53 17.85 14.87
N LEU A 60 25.75 18.38 13.92
CA LEU A 60 25.94 19.73 13.38
C LEU A 60 25.69 20.79 14.44
N VAL A 61 24.57 20.70 15.16
CA VAL A 61 24.18 21.66 16.19
C VAL A 61 25.19 21.64 17.34
N SER A 62 25.49 20.47 17.90
CA SER A 62 26.42 20.37 19.03
C SER A 62 27.85 20.82 18.70
N ALA A 63 28.29 20.70 17.44
CA ALA A 63 29.64 21.08 17.05
C ALA A 63 29.78 22.59 16.79
N LEU A 64 28.71 23.26 16.33
CA LEU A 64 28.77 24.66 15.88
C LEU A 64 28.11 25.63 16.86
N ASN A 65 27.15 25.19 17.64
CA ASN A 65 26.45 26.05 18.61
C ASN A 65 27.43 26.60 19.67
N ASP A 66 27.24 27.85 20.08
CA ASP A 66 28.15 28.59 20.98
C ASP A 66 29.61 28.69 20.47
N THR A 67 29.82 28.52 19.16
CA THR A 67 31.12 28.71 18.52
C THR A 67 31.12 29.89 17.56
N ARG A 68 32.29 30.26 17.05
CA ARG A 68 32.40 31.29 16.01
C ARG A 68 31.78 30.89 14.67
N LEU A 69 31.39 29.62 14.51
CA LEU A 69 30.73 29.09 13.31
C LEU A 69 29.21 28.97 13.47
N GLU A 70 28.66 29.32 14.63
CA GLU A 70 27.20 29.32 14.84
C GLU A 70 26.43 30.13 13.77
N PRO A 71 26.92 31.29 13.26
CA PRO A 71 26.22 31.99 12.18
C PRO A 71 26.05 31.19 10.89
N ASP A 72 26.87 30.16 10.65
CA ASP A 72 26.78 29.30 9.47
C ASP A 72 25.86 28.09 9.68
N LEU A 73 25.40 27.84 10.92
CA LEU A 73 24.64 26.64 11.28
C LEU A 73 23.32 26.53 10.51
N GLU A 74 22.52 27.59 10.46
CA GLU A 74 21.22 27.57 9.77
C GLU A 74 21.35 27.16 8.29
N ASP A 75 22.31 27.74 7.58
CA ASP A 75 22.55 27.43 6.16
C ASP A 75 23.04 25.99 5.96
N LEU A 76 23.80 25.43 6.91
CA LEU A 76 24.23 24.03 6.89
C LEU A 76 23.07 23.07 7.14
N LEU A 77 22.21 23.36 8.12
CA LEU A 77 21.00 22.58 8.38
C LEU A 77 20.07 22.64 7.17
N TRP A 78 19.84 23.82 6.61
CA TRP A 78 19.04 24.01 5.39
C TRP A 78 19.60 23.19 4.21
N SER A 79 20.93 23.22 4.04
CA SER A 79 21.62 22.48 2.98
C SER A 79 21.51 20.97 3.13
N THR A 80 21.44 20.47 4.37
CA THR A 80 21.25 19.05 4.67
C THR A 80 19.88 18.57 4.20
N VAL A 81 18.81 19.30 4.52
CA VAL A 81 17.46 18.99 3.98
C VAL A 81 17.46 19.06 2.45
N ASN A 82 18.08 20.11 1.89
CA ASN A 82 18.13 20.31 0.45
C ASN A 82 18.95 19.23 -0.30
N LEU A 83 19.93 18.61 0.34
CA LEU A 83 20.66 17.46 -0.22
C LEU A 83 19.73 16.27 -0.43
N LEU A 84 18.93 15.94 0.57
CA LEU A 84 17.97 14.83 0.55
C LEU A 84 16.84 15.12 -0.44
N HIS A 85 16.34 16.36 -0.47
CA HIS A 85 15.36 16.80 -1.48
C HIS A 85 15.88 16.60 -2.91
N ARG A 86 17.12 17.02 -3.21
CA ARG A 86 17.72 16.81 -4.54
C ARG A 86 17.94 15.33 -4.86
N ALA A 87 18.23 14.50 -3.86
CA ALA A 87 18.35 13.06 -4.06
C ALA A 87 17.01 12.44 -4.46
N ALA A 88 15.90 12.82 -3.81
CA ALA A 88 14.56 12.38 -4.19
C ALA A 88 14.22 12.83 -5.63
N ASN A 89 14.48 14.08 -5.99
CA ASN A 89 14.22 14.60 -7.35
C ASN A 89 15.07 13.94 -8.45
N ARG A 90 16.25 13.36 -8.12
CA ARG A 90 17.01 12.56 -9.08
C ARG A 90 16.30 11.24 -9.37
N ILE A 91 15.85 10.55 -8.32
CA ILE A 91 15.13 9.28 -8.44
C ILE A 91 13.80 9.48 -9.16
N GLU A 92 13.09 10.57 -8.88
CA GLU A 92 11.84 10.90 -9.58
C GLU A 92 12.04 11.03 -11.10
N ARG A 93 13.13 11.68 -11.54
CA ARG A 93 13.45 11.76 -12.98
C ARG A 93 13.84 10.42 -13.59
N GLU A 94 14.48 9.53 -12.82
CA GLU A 94 14.73 8.15 -13.24
C GLU A 94 13.40 7.39 -13.40
N LEU A 95 12.47 7.58 -12.47
CA LEU A 95 11.13 6.98 -12.51
C LEU A 95 10.32 7.50 -13.72
N ASP A 96 10.29 8.81 -13.97
CA ASP A 96 9.62 9.40 -15.14
C ASP A 96 10.12 8.76 -16.46
N ALA A 97 11.44 8.55 -16.57
CA ALA A 97 12.04 7.92 -17.74
C ALA A 97 11.66 6.44 -17.86
N ASN A 98 11.63 5.72 -16.73
CA ASN A 98 11.19 4.33 -16.67
C ASN A 98 9.69 4.19 -17.02
N GLU A 99 8.81 5.05 -16.53
CA GLU A 99 7.39 5.06 -16.88
C GLU A 99 7.16 5.29 -18.38
N GLN A 100 7.92 6.21 -18.99
CA GLN A 100 7.90 6.41 -20.43
C GLN A 100 8.41 5.19 -21.20
N ALA A 101 9.39 4.46 -20.66
CA ALA A 101 9.87 3.20 -21.24
C ALA A 101 8.81 2.10 -21.13
N GLN A 102 8.14 1.95 -19.98
CA GLN A 102 7.02 1.02 -19.79
C GLN A 102 5.89 1.33 -20.78
N GLN A 103 5.48 2.59 -20.91
CA GLN A 103 4.40 2.99 -21.82
C GLN A 103 4.74 2.69 -23.29
N ARG A 104 5.99 2.92 -23.72
CA ARG A 104 6.46 2.54 -25.06
C ARG A 104 6.46 1.02 -25.24
N SER A 105 7.01 0.29 -24.27
CA SER A 105 7.04 -1.17 -24.27
C SER A 105 5.64 -1.80 -24.38
N GLN A 106 4.65 -1.23 -23.67
CA GLN A 106 3.24 -1.66 -23.78
C GLN A 106 2.64 -1.39 -25.16
N ARG A 107 2.86 -0.20 -25.74
CA ARG A 107 2.36 0.15 -27.09
C ARG A 107 2.94 -0.75 -28.17
N ASP A 108 4.21 -1.12 -28.01
CA ASP A 108 4.94 -1.91 -28.97
C ASP A 108 4.74 -3.43 -28.74
N GLN A 109 3.86 -3.87 -27.85
CA GLN A 109 3.64 -5.30 -27.62
C GLN A 109 3.22 -6.03 -28.91
N ASN A 110 3.93 -7.11 -29.21
CA ASN A 110 3.68 -7.96 -30.38
C ASN A 110 3.41 -9.42 -30.01
N GLY A 111 3.21 -9.71 -28.71
CA GLY A 111 2.98 -11.05 -28.19
C GLY A 111 4.23 -11.93 -28.09
N SER A 112 5.43 -11.40 -28.35
CA SER A 112 6.67 -12.16 -28.14
C SER A 112 7.05 -12.22 -26.66
N GLU A 113 7.55 -13.38 -26.23
CA GLU A 113 8.06 -13.61 -24.87
C GLU A 113 9.13 -12.57 -24.49
N VAL A 114 10.05 -12.27 -25.42
CA VAL A 114 11.11 -11.26 -25.23
C VAL A 114 10.53 -9.90 -24.83
N ARG A 115 9.45 -9.44 -25.46
CA ARG A 115 8.83 -8.15 -25.12
C ARG A 115 8.00 -8.21 -23.84
N SER A 116 7.48 -9.37 -23.47
CA SER A 116 6.84 -9.58 -22.16
C SER A 116 7.88 -9.46 -21.04
N VAL A 117 8.99 -10.18 -21.17
CA VAL A 117 10.08 -10.18 -20.17
C VAL A 117 10.69 -8.78 -20.02
N GLU A 118 10.88 -8.04 -21.11
CA GLU A 118 11.40 -6.67 -21.02
C GLU A 118 10.42 -5.71 -20.31
N LEU A 119 9.10 -5.88 -20.51
CA LEU A 119 8.10 -5.11 -19.78
C LEU A 119 8.09 -5.46 -18.29
N GLU A 120 8.22 -6.75 -17.95
CA GLU A 120 8.33 -7.22 -16.56
C GLU A 120 9.58 -6.63 -15.88
N ARG A 121 10.73 -6.61 -16.58
CA ARG A 121 11.97 -6.00 -16.10
C ARG A 121 11.80 -4.51 -15.82
N LEU A 122 11.22 -3.76 -16.75
CA LEU A 122 10.94 -2.33 -16.59
C LEU A 122 9.96 -2.06 -15.43
N THR A 123 8.98 -2.94 -15.25
CA THR A 123 7.99 -2.84 -14.16
C THR A 123 8.66 -3.07 -12.81
N ALA A 124 9.50 -4.11 -12.70
CA ALA A 124 10.26 -4.37 -11.49
C ALA A 124 11.19 -3.20 -11.15
N GLU A 125 11.85 -2.61 -12.15
CA GLU A 125 12.65 -1.39 -11.99
C GLU A 125 11.84 -0.21 -11.46
N GLY A 126 10.66 0.02 -12.05
CA GLY A 126 9.75 1.07 -11.61
C GLY A 126 9.36 0.92 -10.14
N ILE A 127 9.06 -0.30 -9.69
CA ILE A 127 8.73 -0.59 -8.28
C ILE A 127 9.86 -0.14 -7.37
N THR A 128 11.10 -0.50 -7.67
CA THR A 128 12.21 -0.10 -6.78
C THR A 128 12.57 1.37 -6.87
N LEU A 129 12.37 2.01 -8.02
CA LEU A 129 12.50 3.48 -8.10
C LEU A 129 11.45 4.17 -7.21
N ILE A 130 10.21 3.68 -7.18
CA ILE A 130 9.16 4.16 -6.27
C ILE A 130 9.57 3.97 -4.81
N GLU A 131 10.03 2.79 -4.43
CA GLU A 131 10.43 2.50 -3.04
C GLU A 131 11.62 3.38 -2.60
N ARG A 132 12.64 3.51 -3.46
CA ARG A 132 13.82 4.37 -3.22
C ARG A 132 13.42 5.84 -3.09
N ARG A 133 12.52 6.33 -3.94
CA ARG A 133 12.00 7.69 -3.84
C ARG A 133 11.26 7.89 -2.52
N ASN A 134 10.34 6.99 -2.18
CA ASN A 134 9.55 7.10 -0.95
C ASN A 134 10.44 7.10 0.31
N ALA A 135 11.51 6.30 0.33
CA ALA A 135 12.51 6.35 1.39
C ALA A 135 13.24 7.69 1.44
N MET A 136 13.66 8.22 0.29
CA MET A 136 14.36 9.50 0.23
C MET A 136 13.47 10.70 0.58
N GLU A 137 12.18 10.63 0.25
CA GLU A 137 11.18 11.60 0.73
C GLU A 137 11.02 11.54 2.25
N LEU A 138 11.04 10.35 2.86
CA LEU A 138 11.02 10.23 4.33
C LEU A 138 12.27 10.85 4.97
N PHE A 139 13.46 10.57 4.44
CA PHE A 139 14.69 11.22 4.89
C PHE A 139 14.57 12.74 4.83
N ARG A 140 14.09 13.28 3.70
CA ARG A 140 13.89 14.72 3.50
C ARG A 140 12.91 15.30 4.54
N ASP A 141 11.78 14.63 4.76
CA ASP A 141 10.74 15.14 5.64
C ASP A 141 11.17 15.13 7.10
N GLN A 142 11.84 14.06 7.55
CA GLN A 142 12.43 14.01 8.87
C GLN A 142 13.49 15.11 9.07
N ALA A 143 14.30 15.38 8.03
CA ALA A 143 15.30 16.43 8.09
C ALA A 143 14.64 17.82 8.13
N ALA A 144 13.53 18.01 7.41
CA ALA A 144 12.75 19.25 7.45
C ALA A 144 12.14 19.49 8.84
N GLU A 145 11.63 18.45 9.50
CA GLU A 145 11.14 18.52 10.88
C GLU A 145 12.26 18.92 11.85
N ASN A 146 13.44 18.29 11.77
CA ASN A 146 14.57 18.65 12.62
C ASN A 146 15.07 20.08 12.33
N PHE A 147 15.09 20.50 11.07
CA PHE A 147 15.38 21.89 10.71
C PHE A 147 14.41 22.86 11.39
N GLU A 148 13.12 22.59 11.37
CA GLU A 148 12.10 23.43 12.02
C GLU A 148 12.27 23.44 13.55
N VAL A 149 12.57 22.29 14.16
CA VAL A 149 12.84 22.19 15.60
C VAL A 149 14.03 23.07 16.01
N HIS A 150 15.12 23.07 15.25
CA HIS A 150 16.33 23.82 15.60
C HIS A 150 16.31 25.30 15.21
N THR A 151 15.60 25.66 14.15
CA THR A 151 15.58 27.05 13.62
C THR A 151 14.31 27.82 13.96
N GLY A 152 13.25 27.12 14.39
CA GLY A 152 11.92 27.69 14.63
C GLY A 152 11.17 28.09 13.35
N SER A 153 11.73 27.84 12.17
CA SER A 153 11.12 28.17 10.88
C SER A 153 11.01 26.92 10.00
N PRO A 154 9.89 26.73 9.29
CA PRO A 154 9.74 25.57 8.42
C PRO A 154 10.75 25.64 7.26
N TRP A 155 11.34 24.50 6.92
CA TRP A 155 12.19 24.42 5.74
C TRP A 155 11.39 24.72 4.47
N ARG A 156 11.99 25.50 3.56
CA ARG A 156 11.42 25.79 2.24
C ARG A 156 12.46 25.54 1.16
N SER A 157 12.07 24.83 0.12
CA SER A 157 12.89 24.74 -1.09
C SER A 157 13.01 26.13 -1.71
N ARG A 158 14.24 26.50 -2.12
CA ARG A 158 14.50 27.75 -2.86
C ARG A 158 13.97 27.67 -4.30
N SER A 159 13.73 26.47 -4.82
CA SER A 159 13.14 26.27 -6.16
C SER A 159 12.43 24.93 -6.27
N GLY A 160 11.40 24.88 -7.13
CA GLY A 160 10.61 23.67 -7.37
C GLY A 160 9.54 23.40 -6.31
N SER A 161 8.64 22.48 -6.64
CA SER A 161 7.59 22.02 -5.73
C SER A 161 8.14 20.96 -4.79
N VAL A 162 7.66 20.96 -3.55
CA VAL A 162 7.88 19.88 -2.59
C VAL A 162 6.64 18.99 -2.64
N VAL A 163 6.75 17.86 -3.34
CA VAL A 163 5.70 16.83 -3.37
C VAL A 163 6.15 15.67 -2.48
N ASN A 164 5.20 15.10 -1.74
CA ASN A 164 5.38 13.85 -1.02
C ASN A 164 4.40 12.82 -1.60
N HIS A 165 4.93 11.92 -2.42
CA HIS A 165 4.16 10.91 -3.13
C HIS A 165 3.71 9.78 -2.20
N ARG A 166 4.52 9.47 -1.18
CA ARG A 166 4.15 8.48 -0.16
C ARG A 166 2.87 8.88 0.58
N THR A 167 2.78 10.13 1.05
CA THR A 167 1.61 10.66 1.77
C THR A 167 0.39 10.75 0.87
N LEU A 168 0.56 11.19 -0.38
CA LEU A 168 -0.53 11.18 -1.37
C LEU A 168 -1.08 9.75 -1.59
N THR A 169 -0.19 8.77 -1.72
CA THR A 169 -0.58 7.37 -1.92
C THR A 169 -1.35 6.82 -0.71
N ALA A 170 -0.86 7.04 0.51
CA ALA A 170 -1.54 6.64 1.73
C ALA A 170 -2.94 7.26 1.84
N ALA A 171 -3.06 8.57 1.61
CA ALA A 171 -4.35 9.27 1.64
C ALA A 171 -5.34 8.77 0.58
N MET A 172 -4.86 8.42 -0.63
CA MET A 172 -5.71 7.84 -1.67
C MET A 172 -6.20 6.44 -1.32
N ILE A 173 -5.35 5.60 -0.74
CA ILE A 173 -5.71 4.25 -0.27
C ILE A 173 -6.77 4.36 0.83
N ASP A 174 -6.53 5.19 1.85
CA ASP A 174 -7.46 5.41 2.95
C ASP A 174 -8.82 5.93 2.45
N SER A 175 -8.81 6.85 1.48
CA SER A 175 -10.04 7.37 0.86
C SER A 175 -10.82 6.28 0.12
N ARG A 176 -10.15 5.41 -0.64
CA ARG A 176 -10.78 4.29 -1.33
C ARG A 176 -11.39 3.31 -0.33
N ASP A 177 -10.67 2.99 0.74
CA ASP A 177 -11.12 2.04 1.76
C ASP A 177 -12.30 2.61 2.56
N PHE A 178 -12.29 3.91 2.87
CA PHE A 178 -13.43 4.63 3.43
C PHE A 178 -14.65 4.58 2.52
N LEU A 179 -14.50 4.84 1.22
CA LEU A 179 -15.60 4.75 0.25
C LEU A 179 -16.15 3.33 0.14
N ALA A 180 -15.28 2.32 0.16
CA ALA A 180 -15.70 0.91 0.16
C ALA A 180 -16.46 0.55 1.44
N ALA A 181 -16.00 0.99 2.61
CA ALA A 181 -16.68 0.79 3.89
C ALA A 181 -18.05 1.47 3.91
N ARG A 182 -18.16 2.70 3.38
CA ARG A 182 -19.44 3.40 3.26
C ARG A 182 -20.42 2.67 2.35
N ARG A 183 -19.97 2.18 1.18
CA ARG A 183 -20.82 1.37 0.29
C ARG A 183 -21.31 0.09 0.95
N ARG A 184 -20.45 -0.60 1.72
CA ARG A 184 -20.87 -1.79 2.49
C ARG A 184 -21.93 -1.41 3.52
N ALA A 185 -21.71 -0.35 4.29
CA ALA A 185 -22.69 0.13 5.27
C ALA A 185 -24.04 0.51 4.64
N GLU A 186 -24.02 1.23 3.50
CA GLU A 186 -25.24 1.56 2.73
C GLU A 186 -25.94 0.29 2.21
N THR A 187 -25.19 -0.70 1.73
CA THR A 187 -25.73 -1.98 1.23
C THR A 187 -26.31 -2.84 2.36
N GLU A 188 -25.66 -2.88 3.52
CA GLU A 188 -26.09 -3.62 4.70
C GLU A 188 -27.36 -3.02 5.31
N VAL A 189 -27.54 -1.70 5.26
CA VAL A 189 -28.80 -1.04 5.67
C VAL A 189 -29.96 -1.37 4.72
N MET A 190 -29.69 -1.65 3.45
CA MET A 190 -30.71 -2.03 2.46
C MET A 190 -31.07 -3.52 2.48
N LEU A 191 -30.35 -4.35 3.25
CA LEU A 191 -30.64 -5.78 3.37
C LEU A 191 -31.57 -6.03 4.55
N PRO A 192 -32.75 -6.63 4.33
CA PRO A 192 -33.62 -7.00 5.44
C PRO A 192 -32.90 -7.96 6.40
N PRO A 193 -33.12 -7.83 7.72
CA PRO A 193 -32.57 -8.76 8.70
C PRO A 193 -33.15 -10.17 8.48
N GLY A 194 -32.32 -11.20 8.70
CA GLY A 194 -32.72 -12.60 8.58
C GLY A 194 -31.85 -13.43 7.62
N PRO A 195 -31.96 -14.79 7.64
CA PRO A 195 -31.22 -15.70 6.77
C PRO A 195 -31.56 -15.51 5.29
N LYS A 196 -30.54 -15.39 4.43
CA LYS A 196 -30.71 -15.14 2.99
C LYS A 196 -30.87 -16.46 2.26
N ILE A 197 -32.04 -16.66 1.64
CA ILE A 197 -32.37 -17.87 0.89
C ILE A 197 -32.41 -17.50 -0.59
N ALA A 198 -31.37 -17.89 -1.32
CA ALA A 198 -31.30 -17.69 -2.76
C ALA A 198 -32.13 -18.74 -3.49
N LEU A 199 -33.10 -18.30 -4.28
CA LEU A 199 -33.83 -19.14 -5.22
C LEU A 199 -33.19 -19.00 -6.60
N THR A 200 -32.57 -20.07 -7.08
CA THR A 200 -31.98 -20.15 -8.43
C THR A 200 -32.71 -21.20 -9.25
N GLY A 201 -33.08 -20.83 -10.48
CA GLY A 201 -33.75 -21.71 -11.43
C GLY A 201 -33.32 -21.34 -12.85
N GLY A 202 -33.35 -22.32 -13.77
CA GLY A 202 -33.17 -22.05 -15.19
C GLY A 202 -34.38 -21.29 -15.76
N LEU A 203 -34.20 -20.60 -16.90
CA LEU A 203 -35.25 -19.81 -17.57
C LEU A 203 -36.57 -20.57 -17.80
N ASP A 204 -36.49 -21.91 -17.93
CA ASP A 204 -37.63 -22.77 -18.24
C ASP A 204 -38.13 -23.59 -17.04
N PHE A 205 -37.67 -23.30 -15.82
CA PHE A 205 -38.06 -24.06 -14.63
C PHE A 205 -39.43 -23.62 -14.11
N ASN A 206 -40.47 -24.42 -14.37
CA ASN A 206 -41.87 -24.09 -14.08
C ASN A 206 -42.55 -25.03 -13.06
N ASP A 207 -41.79 -25.84 -12.31
CA ASP A 207 -42.38 -26.69 -11.26
C ASP A 207 -42.65 -25.89 -9.98
N VAL A 208 -43.72 -25.11 -10.02
CA VAL A 208 -44.19 -24.23 -8.94
C VAL A 208 -44.42 -25.00 -7.64
N LYS A 209 -44.92 -26.24 -7.73
CA LYS A 209 -45.24 -27.03 -6.54
C LYS A 209 -43.97 -27.46 -5.81
N LEU A 210 -42.95 -27.89 -6.55
CA LEU A 210 -41.66 -28.23 -5.96
C LEU A 210 -40.99 -27.02 -5.29
N VAL A 211 -41.12 -25.81 -5.86
CA VAL A 211 -40.60 -24.58 -5.26
C VAL A 211 -41.27 -24.31 -3.91
N TRP A 212 -42.60 -24.30 -3.86
CA TRP A 212 -43.33 -24.05 -2.60
C TRP A 212 -43.04 -25.10 -1.54
N ASP A 213 -43.03 -26.39 -1.89
CA ASP A 213 -42.72 -27.47 -0.95
C ASP A 213 -41.32 -27.33 -0.33
N ARG A 214 -40.37 -26.77 -1.09
CA ARG A 214 -39.00 -26.52 -0.59
C ARG A 214 -38.92 -25.25 0.25
N LEU A 215 -39.57 -24.16 -0.18
CA LEU A 215 -39.61 -22.91 0.58
C LEU A 215 -40.31 -23.09 1.92
N ASP A 216 -41.40 -23.85 1.99
CA ASP A 216 -42.11 -24.11 3.25
C ASP A 216 -41.25 -24.90 4.26
N LYS A 217 -40.45 -25.87 3.77
CA LYS A 217 -39.49 -26.61 4.61
C LYS A 217 -38.39 -25.71 5.17
N VAL A 218 -37.95 -24.73 4.38
CA VAL A 218 -36.92 -23.76 4.81
C VAL A 218 -37.52 -22.75 5.79
N ARG A 219 -38.72 -22.23 5.51
CA ARG A 219 -39.44 -21.29 6.38
C ARG A 219 -39.77 -21.88 7.75
N ALA A 220 -40.06 -23.18 7.81
CA ALA A 220 -40.27 -23.88 9.08
C ALA A 220 -39.02 -23.87 10.00
N LYS A 221 -37.81 -23.76 9.41
CA LYS A 221 -36.54 -23.69 10.13
C LYS A 221 -36.02 -22.26 10.33
N HIS A 222 -36.36 -21.37 9.40
CA HIS A 222 -35.94 -19.97 9.38
C HIS A 222 -37.17 -19.07 9.14
N PRO A 223 -37.96 -18.78 10.20
CA PRO A 223 -39.21 -18.01 10.06
C PRO A 223 -38.99 -16.58 9.54
N ASP A 224 -37.81 -16.02 9.76
CA ASP A 224 -37.35 -14.69 9.37
C ASP A 224 -36.55 -14.69 8.05
N MET A 225 -36.67 -15.74 7.23
CA MET A 225 -35.93 -15.84 5.98
C MET A 225 -36.24 -14.71 4.99
N VAL A 226 -35.20 -14.25 4.29
CA VAL A 226 -35.27 -13.26 3.21
C VAL A 226 -35.00 -13.97 1.90
N LEU A 227 -35.98 -13.92 0.99
CA LEU A 227 -35.83 -14.51 -0.34
C LEU A 227 -35.03 -13.58 -1.25
N LEU A 228 -33.96 -14.13 -1.84
CA LEU A 228 -33.21 -13.48 -2.89
C LEU A 228 -33.52 -14.19 -4.21
N HIS A 229 -33.95 -13.44 -5.23
CA HIS A 229 -34.09 -13.97 -6.58
C HIS A 229 -33.01 -13.37 -7.48
N GLY A 230 -32.43 -14.20 -8.34
CA GLY A 230 -31.54 -13.71 -9.39
C GLY A 230 -32.35 -12.90 -10.41
N GLY A 231 -31.99 -11.64 -10.64
CA GLY A 231 -32.54 -10.86 -11.75
C GLY A 231 -32.06 -11.47 -13.07
N SER A 232 -32.93 -12.20 -13.78
CA SER A 232 -32.65 -12.68 -15.14
C SER A 232 -32.86 -11.51 -16.12
N PRO A 233 -32.03 -11.28 -17.15
CA PRO A 233 -32.12 -10.10 -18.03
C PRO A 233 -33.35 -10.03 -18.95
N LYS A 234 -34.36 -10.87 -18.73
CA LYS A 234 -35.59 -10.92 -19.55
C LYS A 234 -36.81 -11.17 -18.66
N ALA A 235 -37.50 -10.09 -18.31
CA ALA A 235 -38.95 -10.05 -18.17
C ALA A 235 -39.40 -8.62 -18.56
N PRO A 236 -40.47 -8.43 -19.36
CA PRO A 236 -41.00 -7.11 -19.65
C PRO A 236 -41.77 -6.55 -18.44
N ASN A 237 -41.90 -5.22 -18.41
CA ASN A 237 -42.65 -4.42 -17.43
C ASN A 237 -43.99 -5.03 -16.96
#